data_AF-A0A9D6DRS4-F1
#
_entry.id   AF-A0A9D6DRS4-F1
#
_cell.length_a   1.000
_cell.length_b   1.000
_cell.length_c   1.000
_cell.angle_alpha   90.00
_cell.angle_beta   90.00
_cell.angle_gamma   90.00
#
_symmetry.space_group_name_H-M   'P 1'
#
loop_
_entity.id
_entity.type
_entity.pdbx_description
1 polymer ?
#
loop_
_entity_poly.entity_id
_entity_poly.type
_entity_poly.pdbx_seq_one_letter_code
_entity_poly.pdbx_strand_id
1 'polypeptide(L)'
;MAMERWEMEMRRRGNVAGAEIARVLREQHGDVSLGENELETGVSRFSSEQRKELERQGRVIVELTGQSIKRLREQGRKFWSSWHSEHPDFESRTSRLSEVAINPSELFLPGSNGKTLQEQEKMIADFSKKLGRKVGGVMAIMGEAADYVDLAFAYFDKTGKYLFGEKYNYDYARTKTPSVGSSVALVGLFSRDDGLSVFSWSRDVGGFDLGWAVPLVVPVETG
;
A
#
# COMPACT_ATOMS: atom_id res chain seq x y z
N MET A 1 0.25 -12.93 23.76
CA MET A 1 -1.12 -13.23 23.23
C MET A 1 -1.22 -14.74 23.00
N ALA A 2 -2.38 -15.41 23.07
CA ALA A 2 -2.46 -16.86 22.75
C ALA A 2 -2.65 -17.07 21.24
N MET A 3 -2.12 -18.15 20.65
CA MET A 3 -2.18 -18.41 19.20
C MET A 3 -3.60 -18.60 18.69
N GLU A 4 -4.48 -19.22 19.47
CA GLU A 4 -5.91 -19.34 19.10
C GLU A 4 -6.57 -17.95 18.95
N ARG A 5 -6.27 -17.02 19.85
CA ARG A 5 -6.76 -15.63 19.77
C ARG A 5 -6.20 -14.89 18.56
N TRP A 6 -4.95 -15.19 18.20
CA TRP A 6 -4.30 -14.62 17.03
C TRP A 6 -4.88 -15.18 15.71
N GLU A 7 -5.13 -16.48 15.64
CA GLU A 7 -5.84 -17.13 14.53
C GLU A 7 -7.20 -16.46 14.31
N MET A 8 -8.00 -16.33 15.38
CA MET A 8 -9.32 -15.71 15.31
C MET A 8 -9.24 -14.25 14.87
N GLU A 9 -8.25 -13.49 15.33
CA GLU A 9 -8.07 -12.09 14.91
C GLU A 9 -7.67 -12.01 13.42
N MET A 10 -6.81 -12.91 12.94
CA MET A 10 -6.47 -13.00 11.52
C MET A 10 -7.67 -13.40 10.67
N ARG A 11 -8.51 -14.34 11.12
CA ARG A 11 -9.78 -14.68 10.46
C ARG A 11 -10.78 -13.52 10.48
N ARG A 12 -10.85 -12.76 11.58
CA ARG A 12 -11.71 -11.57 11.71
C ARG A 12 -11.29 -10.45 10.75
N ARG A 13 -9.99 -10.26 10.59
CA ARG A 13 -9.40 -9.40 9.54
C ARG A 13 -9.46 -10.05 8.14
N GLY A 14 -9.83 -11.33 8.11
CA GLY A 14 -9.73 -12.34 7.05
C GLY A 14 -8.42 -12.37 6.28
N ASN A 15 -7.33 -12.12 6.99
CA ASN A 15 -6.03 -12.60 6.59
C ASN A 15 -6.02 -14.14 6.69
N VAL A 16 -6.48 -14.82 5.64
CA VAL A 16 -6.60 -16.29 5.60
C VAL A 16 -5.23 -16.95 5.72
N ALA A 17 -4.20 -16.36 5.11
CA ALA A 17 -2.82 -16.86 5.22
C ALA A 17 -2.30 -16.76 6.66
N GLY A 18 -2.49 -15.62 7.32
CA GLY A 18 -2.12 -15.43 8.73
C GLY A 18 -2.88 -16.37 9.67
N ALA A 19 -4.17 -16.61 9.41
CA ALA A 19 -4.97 -17.58 10.15
C ALA A 19 -4.46 -19.02 9.94
N GLU A 20 -4.04 -19.36 8.73
CA GLU A 20 -3.54 -20.69 8.41
C GLU A 20 -2.17 -20.95 9.04
N ILE A 21 -1.29 -19.95 9.06
CA ILE A 21 -0.02 -20.01 9.79
C ILE A 21 -0.27 -20.23 11.29
N ALA A 22 -1.21 -19.48 11.88
CA ALA A 22 -1.59 -19.64 13.28
C ALA A 22 -2.10 -21.05 13.60
N ARG A 23 -2.93 -21.62 12.70
CA ARG A 23 -3.46 -22.98 12.81
C ARG A 23 -2.35 -24.03 12.78
N VAL A 24 -1.44 -23.95 11.80
CA VAL A 24 -0.32 -24.89 11.64
C VAL A 24 0.61 -24.86 12.85
N LEU A 25 0.97 -23.67 13.33
CA LEU A 25 1.82 -23.52 14.50
C LEU A 25 1.17 -24.09 15.77
N ARG A 26 -0.14 -23.91 15.93
CA ARG A 26 -0.90 -24.51 17.04
C ARG A 26 -0.95 -26.03 16.96
N GLU A 27 -1.08 -26.59 15.77
CA GLU A 27 -1.05 -28.04 15.56
C GLU A 27 0.32 -28.64 15.85
N GLN A 28 1.41 -27.93 15.53
CA GLN A 28 2.77 -28.40 15.73
C GLN A 28 3.29 -28.21 17.17
N HIS A 29 2.88 -27.12 17.84
CA HIS A 29 3.49 -26.69 19.10
C HIS A 29 2.50 -26.52 20.26
N GLY A 30 1.20 -26.74 20.04
CA GLY A 30 0.16 -26.45 21.02
C GLY A 30 -0.17 -24.96 21.12
N ASP A 31 -1.14 -24.57 21.96
CA ASP A 31 -1.51 -23.16 22.14
C ASP A 31 -0.52 -22.45 23.07
N VAL A 32 0.62 -22.06 22.51
CA VAL A 32 1.68 -21.35 23.24
C VAL A 32 1.37 -19.85 23.37
N SER A 33 1.76 -19.28 24.52
CA SER A 33 1.69 -17.83 24.72
C SER A 33 2.79 -17.14 23.92
N LEU A 34 2.37 -16.29 22.99
CA LEU A 34 3.23 -15.46 22.18
C LEU A 34 3.85 -14.39 23.07
N GLY A 35 5.17 -14.47 23.26
CA GLY A 35 5.96 -13.36 23.77
C GLY A 35 5.72 -12.12 22.92
N GLU A 36 5.74 -10.93 23.52
CA GLU A 36 5.37 -9.67 22.87
C GLU A 36 6.24 -9.31 21.64
N ASN A 37 7.30 -10.06 21.36
CA ASN A 37 8.24 -9.83 20.26
C ASN A 37 8.44 -11.01 19.29
N GLU A 38 7.78 -12.17 19.46
CA GLU A 38 8.09 -13.37 18.66
C GLU A 38 6.85 -14.13 18.16
N LEU A 39 5.93 -13.44 17.49
CA LEU A 39 5.23 -14.06 16.34
C LEU A 39 5.02 -13.03 15.24
N GLU A 40 5.89 -13.15 14.24
CA GLU A 40 5.88 -12.44 12.97
C GLU A 40 4.49 -12.56 12.33
N THR A 41 3.79 -11.44 12.27
CA THR A 41 2.50 -11.32 11.57
C THR A 41 2.64 -11.41 10.04
N GLY A 42 3.83 -11.76 9.53
CA GLY A 42 4.24 -11.51 8.15
C GLY A 42 4.23 -10.03 7.77
N VAL A 43 3.95 -9.12 8.72
CA VAL A 43 3.89 -7.67 8.49
C VAL A 43 5.26 -7.09 8.78
N SER A 44 5.92 -6.58 7.74
CA SER A 44 7.19 -5.86 7.87
C SER A 44 6.95 -4.47 8.48
N ARG A 45 7.52 -4.18 9.66
CA ARG A 45 7.26 -2.97 10.46
C ARG A 45 8.49 -2.07 10.59
N PHE A 46 8.26 -0.79 10.81
CA PHE A 46 9.34 0.14 11.18
C PHE A 46 9.81 -0.11 12.62
N SER A 47 11.11 0.04 12.86
CA SER A 47 11.63 0.16 14.23
C SER A 47 11.07 1.40 14.93
N SER A 48 11.17 1.47 16.25
CA SER A 48 10.74 2.64 17.03
C SER A 48 11.51 3.91 16.63
N GLU A 49 12.79 3.77 16.32
CA GLU A 49 13.67 4.85 15.87
C GLU A 49 13.28 5.33 14.46
N GLN A 50 13.05 4.39 13.54
CA GLN A 50 12.59 4.69 12.19
C GLN A 50 11.25 5.42 12.21
N ARG A 51 10.30 4.92 13.02
CA ARG A 51 8.99 5.54 13.20
C ARG A 51 9.11 6.99 13.65
N LYS A 52 9.84 7.23 14.75
CA LYS A 52 10.04 8.57 15.31
C LYS A 52 10.65 9.52 14.30
N GLU A 53 11.66 9.07 13.56
CA GLU A 53 12.34 9.91 12.57
C GLU A 53 11.46 10.20 11.34
N LEU A 54 10.69 9.22 10.86
CA LEU A 54 9.75 9.42 9.76
C LEU A 54 8.62 10.39 10.17
N GLU A 55 8.06 10.23 11.36
CA GLU A 55 7.02 11.12 11.91
C GLU A 55 7.55 12.54 12.12
N ARG A 56 8.80 12.71 12.59
CA ARG A 56 9.47 14.02 12.70
C ARG A 56 9.61 14.72 11.34
N GLN A 57 9.71 13.96 10.25
CA GLN A 57 9.71 14.47 8.88
C GLN A 57 8.29 14.70 8.31
N GLY A 58 7.26 14.66 9.15
CA GLY A 58 5.87 14.91 8.75
C GLY A 58 5.20 13.72 8.07
N ARG A 59 5.81 12.52 8.12
CA ARG A 59 5.22 11.33 7.50
C ARG A 59 4.18 10.69 8.41
N VAL A 60 3.16 10.12 7.78
CA VAL A 60 2.15 9.29 8.44
C VAL A 60 2.43 7.84 8.12
N ILE A 61 2.50 7.01 9.15
CA ILE A 61 2.63 5.56 9.01
C ILE A 61 1.24 4.92 8.97
N VAL A 62 1.02 4.09 7.97
CA VAL A 62 -0.20 3.32 7.72
C VAL A 62 0.18 1.86 7.57
N GLU A 63 -0.55 0.97 8.25
CA GLU A 63 -0.37 -0.48 8.09
C GLU A 63 -1.19 -0.95 6.91
N LEU A 64 -0.53 -1.55 5.92
CA LEU A 64 -1.21 -2.25 4.83
C LEU A 64 -1.61 -3.64 5.33
N THR A 65 -2.84 -4.03 4.97
CA THR A 65 -3.55 -5.16 5.55
C THR A 65 -3.46 -6.44 4.71
N GLY A 66 -2.73 -6.41 3.59
CA GLY A 66 -2.63 -7.52 2.66
C GLY A 66 -3.91 -7.77 1.88
N GLN A 67 -4.81 -6.78 1.81
CA GLN A 67 -6.08 -6.94 1.14
C GLN A 67 -5.96 -6.77 -0.37
N SER A 68 -6.76 -7.54 -1.10
CA SER A 68 -6.93 -7.38 -2.54
C SER A 68 -8.07 -6.41 -2.86
N ILE A 69 -8.07 -5.89 -4.09
CA ILE A 69 -9.14 -5.00 -4.57
C ILE A 69 -10.50 -5.72 -4.51
N LYS A 70 -10.54 -7.00 -4.91
CA LYS A 70 -11.74 -7.84 -4.82
C LYS A 70 -12.32 -7.84 -3.42
N ARG A 71 -11.48 -8.10 -2.42
CA ARG A 71 -11.89 -8.23 -1.03
C ARG A 71 -12.39 -6.91 -0.46
N LEU A 72 -11.71 -5.82 -0.75
CA LEU A 72 -12.14 -4.48 -0.35
C LEU A 72 -13.51 -4.15 -0.96
N ARG A 73 -13.72 -4.47 -2.24
CA ARG A 73 -15.03 -4.32 -2.90
C ARG A 73 -16.12 -5.18 -2.24
N GLU A 74 -15.83 -6.45 -1.94
CA GLU A 74 -16.76 -7.37 -1.25
C GLU A 74 -17.12 -6.89 0.17
N GLN A 75 -16.25 -6.11 0.82
CA GLN A 75 -16.53 -5.43 2.10
C GLN A 75 -17.35 -4.14 1.95
N GLY A 76 -17.81 -3.82 0.74
CA GLY A 76 -18.61 -2.63 0.47
C GLY A 76 -17.78 -1.35 0.27
N ARG A 77 -16.45 -1.46 0.08
CA ARG A 77 -15.67 -0.29 -0.35
C ARG A 77 -16.13 0.14 -1.74
N LYS A 78 -16.34 1.46 -1.87
CA LYS A 78 -16.85 2.05 -3.10
C LYS A 78 -15.72 2.32 -4.07
N PHE A 79 -15.90 1.87 -5.30
CA PHE A 79 -15.02 2.15 -6.43
C PHE A 79 -15.82 2.86 -7.52
N TRP A 80 -15.18 3.80 -8.22
CA TRP A 80 -15.84 4.57 -9.27
C TRP A 80 -16.07 3.75 -10.54
N SER A 81 -15.07 2.95 -10.93
CA SER A 81 -15.13 2.10 -12.12
C SER A 81 -15.31 0.64 -11.74
N SER A 82 -16.03 -0.13 -12.56
CA SER A 82 -16.07 -1.60 -12.46
C SER A 82 -15.07 -2.30 -13.36
N TRP A 83 -14.28 -1.58 -14.18
CA TRP A 83 -13.36 -2.18 -15.16
C TRP A 83 -12.46 -3.24 -14.52
N HIS A 84 -11.86 -2.95 -13.37
CA HIS A 84 -10.98 -3.90 -12.68
C HIS A 84 -11.68 -5.22 -12.29
N SER A 85 -13.00 -5.22 -12.09
CA SER A 85 -13.78 -6.42 -11.75
C SER A 85 -13.94 -7.41 -12.90
N GLU A 86 -13.72 -6.96 -14.13
CA GLU A 86 -13.68 -7.81 -15.33
C GLU A 86 -12.33 -8.54 -15.47
N HIS A 87 -11.34 -8.22 -14.62
CA HIS A 87 -9.99 -8.81 -14.64
C HIS A 87 -9.68 -9.50 -13.30
N PRO A 88 -10.15 -10.75 -13.06
CA PRO A 88 -10.01 -11.43 -11.76
C PRO A 88 -8.57 -11.56 -11.25
N ASP A 89 -7.61 -11.76 -12.16
CA ASP A 89 -6.19 -11.86 -11.81
C ASP A 89 -5.61 -10.52 -11.35
N PHE A 90 -6.14 -9.40 -11.86
CA PHE A 90 -5.79 -8.08 -11.37
C PHE A 90 -6.42 -7.82 -9.99
N GLU A 91 -7.71 -8.15 -9.84
CA GLU A 91 -8.47 -7.92 -8.61
C GLU A 91 -8.02 -8.80 -7.43
N SER A 92 -7.42 -9.96 -7.71
CA SER A 92 -6.96 -10.93 -6.70
C SER A 92 -5.57 -10.61 -6.14
N ARG A 93 -4.79 -9.72 -6.77
CA ARG A 93 -3.50 -9.26 -6.23
C ARG A 93 -3.70 -8.62 -4.87
N THR A 94 -2.96 -9.09 -3.89
CA THR A 94 -2.95 -8.55 -2.53
C THR A 94 -1.94 -7.42 -2.40
N SER A 95 -2.25 -6.43 -1.57
CA SER A 95 -1.24 -5.49 -1.10
C SER A 95 -0.16 -6.19 -0.29
N ARG A 96 0.95 -5.50 -0.05
CA ARG A 96 1.99 -5.94 0.87
C ARG A 96 1.45 -5.99 2.30
N LEU A 97 1.93 -6.95 3.07
CA LEU A 97 1.80 -6.96 4.52
C LEU A 97 2.95 -6.14 5.12
N SER A 98 2.78 -4.83 5.24
CA SER A 98 3.84 -3.97 5.75
C SER A 98 3.29 -2.63 6.26
N GLU A 99 4.00 -2.03 7.20
CA GLU A 99 3.87 -0.60 7.46
C GLU A 99 4.50 0.20 6.32
N VAL A 100 3.76 1.18 5.83
CA VAL A 100 4.25 2.15 4.86
C VAL A 100 4.15 3.56 5.44
N ALA A 101 5.15 4.39 5.15
CA ALA A 101 5.14 5.80 5.51
C ALA A 101 4.99 6.66 4.26
N ILE A 102 4.03 7.58 4.30
CA ILE A 102 3.74 8.56 3.25
C ILE A 102 3.85 9.97 3.80
N ASN A 103 4.03 10.97 2.94
CA ASN A 103 3.92 12.37 3.35
C ASN A 103 2.61 12.97 2.80
N PRO A 104 1.53 13.09 3.61
CA PRO A 104 0.28 13.66 3.14
C PRO A 104 0.30 15.18 2.90
N SER A 105 1.40 15.90 3.11
CA SER A 105 1.53 17.27 2.60
C SER A 105 2.24 17.33 1.25
N GLU A 106 3.00 16.29 0.90
CA GLU A 106 3.82 16.20 -0.32
C GLU A 106 3.73 14.77 -0.87
N LEU A 107 2.51 14.32 -1.18
CA LEU A 107 2.26 12.92 -1.54
C LEU A 107 2.93 12.52 -2.86
N PHE A 108 2.92 13.43 -3.82
CA PHE A 108 3.47 13.23 -5.16
C PHE A 108 4.88 13.79 -5.25
N LEU A 109 5.77 13.07 -5.94
CA LEU A 109 7.08 13.62 -6.30
C LEU A 109 6.90 14.78 -7.28
N PRO A 110 7.39 16.00 -6.96
CA PRO A 110 7.26 17.15 -7.85
C PRO A 110 7.88 16.89 -9.23
N GLY A 111 7.15 17.27 -10.29
CA GLY A 111 7.60 17.11 -11.68
C GLY A 111 7.67 15.66 -12.18
N SER A 112 7.03 14.71 -11.48
CA SER A 112 6.93 13.32 -11.92
C SER A 112 5.79 13.07 -12.89
N ASN A 113 4.78 13.94 -12.94
CA ASN A 113 3.79 13.96 -14.00
C ASN A 113 4.45 14.17 -15.37
N GLY A 114 3.84 13.62 -16.41
CA GLY A 114 4.39 13.67 -17.76
C GLY A 114 5.70 12.89 -17.95
N LYS A 115 6.06 12.02 -16.99
CA LYS A 115 7.19 11.10 -17.13
C LYS A 115 6.71 9.70 -17.49
N THR A 116 7.56 8.96 -18.18
CA THR A 116 7.36 7.52 -18.42
C THR A 116 7.45 6.75 -17.10
N LEU A 117 6.94 5.50 -17.08
CA LEU A 117 7.05 4.65 -15.91
C LEU A 117 8.51 4.49 -15.45
N GLN A 118 9.43 4.25 -16.38
CA GLN A 118 10.85 4.05 -16.07
C GLN A 118 11.51 5.30 -15.47
N GLU A 119 11.17 6.49 -15.97
CA GLU A 119 11.64 7.75 -15.39
C GLU A 119 11.10 7.96 -13.97
N GLN A 120 9.82 7.65 -13.72
CA GLN A 120 9.22 7.75 -12.39
C GLN A 120 9.86 6.77 -11.40
N GLU A 121 10.16 5.54 -11.83
CA GLU A 121 10.91 4.57 -11.02
C GLU A 121 12.30 5.11 -10.64
N LYS A 122 13.00 5.76 -11.59
CA LYS A 122 14.29 6.41 -11.32
C LYS A 122 14.16 7.56 -10.32
N MET A 123 13.12 8.39 -10.44
CA MET A 123 12.85 9.47 -9.48
C MET A 123 12.60 8.94 -8.07
N ILE A 124 11.83 7.85 -7.93
CA ILE A 124 11.62 7.19 -6.63
C ILE A 124 12.94 6.59 -6.11
N ALA A 125 13.77 5.98 -6.95
CA ALA A 125 15.06 5.46 -6.53
C ALA A 125 15.99 6.57 -6.02
N ASP A 126 16.02 7.72 -6.68
CA ASP A 126 16.82 8.88 -6.25
C ASP A 126 16.27 9.51 -4.96
N PHE A 127 14.95 9.56 -4.79
CA PHE A 127 14.30 9.92 -3.52
C PHE A 127 14.67 8.93 -2.41
N SER A 128 14.63 7.63 -2.69
CA SER A 128 14.97 6.54 -1.76
C SER A 128 16.41 6.69 -1.24
N LYS A 129 17.38 6.94 -2.14
CA LYS A 129 18.79 7.19 -1.77
C LYS A 129 18.94 8.40 -0.85
N LYS A 130 18.20 9.49 -1.09
CA LYS A 130 18.24 10.69 -0.24
C LYS A 130 17.63 10.42 1.13
N LEU A 131 16.55 9.63 1.19
CA LEU A 131 15.89 9.25 2.43
C LEU A 131 16.75 8.31 3.27
N GLY A 132 17.36 7.30 2.67
CA GLY A 132 18.19 6.31 3.36
C GLY A 132 19.42 6.89 4.07
N ARG A 133 19.90 8.06 3.63
CA ARG A 133 20.96 8.84 4.32
C ARG A 133 20.49 9.50 5.61
N LYS A 134 19.17 9.70 5.77
CA LYS A 134 18.55 10.34 6.94
C LYS A 134 17.94 9.32 7.88
N VAL A 135 17.35 8.26 7.32
CA VAL A 135 16.68 7.20 8.06
C VAL A 135 17.28 5.87 7.60
N GLY A 136 18.09 5.24 8.45
CA GLY A 136 18.70 3.94 8.15
C GLY A 136 17.65 2.82 8.11
N GLY A 137 17.85 1.83 7.24
CA GLY A 137 16.99 0.65 7.17
C GLY A 137 15.60 0.88 6.57
N VAL A 138 15.40 1.98 5.83
CA VAL A 138 14.17 2.21 5.05
C VAL A 138 14.51 2.46 3.58
N MET A 139 13.54 2.22 2.72
CA MET A 139 13.63 2.56 1.31
C MET A 139 12.29 3.08 0.78
N ALA A 140 12.32 3.90 -0.25
CA ALA A 140 11.13 4.27 -1.00
C ALA A 140 10.97 3.40 -2.24
N ILE A 141 9.73 2.98 -2.50
CA ILE A 141 9.36 2.17 -3.66
C ILE A 141 8.14 2.76 -4.39
N MET A 142 7.95 2.35 -5.64
CA MET A 142 6.67 2.48 -6.33
C MET A 142 5.82 1.27 -5.96
N GLY A 143 4.65 1.51 -5.37
CA GLY A 143 3.71 0.44 -5.01
C GLY A 143 3.03 -0.21 -6.22
N GLU A 144 2.46 -1.37 -5.98
CA GLU A 144 1.47 -2.01 -6.86
C GLU A 144 0.09 -1.35 -6.65
N ALA A 145 -0.86 -1.59 -7.55
CA ALA A 145 -2.22 -1.07 -7.46
C ALA A 145 -2.91 -1.48 -6.17
N ALA A 146 -2.74 -2.74 -5.74
CA ALA A 146 -3.30 -3.21 -4.48
C ALA A 146 -2.72 -2.44 -3.27
N ASP A 147 -1.43 -2.07 -3.29
CA ASP A 147 -0.81 -1.27 -2.23
C ASP A 147 -1.47 0.10 -2.08
N TYR A 148 -1.67 0.82 -3.18
CA TYR A 148 -2.28 2.15 -3.14
C TYR A 148 -3.77 2.11 -2.82
N VAL A 149 -4.49 1.07 -3.26
CA VAL A 149 -5.91 0.88 -2.94
C VAL A 149 -6.09 0.61 -1.44
N ASP A 150 -5.33 -0.33 -0.90
CA ASP A 150 -5.35 -0.63 0.54
C ASP A 150 -4.91 0.59 1.36
N LEU A 151 -3.84 1.27 0.93
CA LEU A 151 -3.38 2.52 1.55
C LEU A 151 -4.47 3.60 1.57
N ALA A 152 -5.17 3.81 0.46
CA ALA A 152 -6.21 4.84 0.36
C ALA A 152 -7.34 4.60 1.37
N PHE A 153 -7.83 3.35 1.47
CA PHE A 153 -8.87 3.00 2.42
C PHE A 153 -8.38 2.96 3.86
N ALA A 154 -7.19 2.39 4.13
CA ALA A 154 -6.60 2.37 5.46
C ALA A 154 -6.33 3.79 5.98
N TYR A 155 -5.87 4.71 5.12
CA TYR A 155 -5.70 6.11 5.46
C TYR A 155 -7.05 6.80 5.74
N PHE A 156 -8.07 6.52 4.93
CA PHE A 156 -9.42 7.05 5.15
C PHE A 156 -10.01 6.56 6.49
N ASP A 157 -9.92 5.26 6.79
CA ASP A 157 -10.40 4.70 8.06
C ASP A 157 -9.69 5.33 9.26
N LYS A 158 -8.39 5.58 9.13
CA LYS A 158 -7.56 6.14 10.20
C LYS A 158 -7.82 7.64 10.43
N THR A 159 -8.14 8.40 9.39
CA THR A 159 -8.10 9.88 9.44
C THR A 159 -9.39 10.57 9.05
N GLY A 160 -10.34 9.86 8.44
CA GLY A 160 -11.53 10.42 7.79
C GLY A 160 -11.24 11.24 6.52
N LYS A 161 -10.00 11.22 6.01
CA LYS A 161 -9.57 12.02 4.85
C LYS A 161 -9.26 11.16 3.64
N TYR A 162 -9.56 11.69 2.45
CA TYR A 162 -9.29 11.02 1.18
C TYR A 162 -7.85 11.29 0.71
N LEU A 163 -7.01 10.26 0.67
CA LEU A 163 -5.58 10.41 0.34
C LEU A 163 -5.34 10.87 -1.11
N PHE A 164 -6.24 10.55 -2.04
CA PHE A 164 -6.19 10.96 -3.45
C PHE A 164 -7.40 11.84 -3.82
N GLY A 165 -7.84 12.69 -2.89
CA GLY A 165 -9.03 13.54 -3.04
C GLY A 165 -8.71 14.97 -3.47
N GLU A 166 -9.63 15.88 -3.12
CA GLU A 166 -9.64 17.30 -3.49
C GLU A 166 -8.30 18.02 -3.26
N LYS A 167 -7.62 17.73 -2.13
CA LYS A 167 -6.32 18.33 -1.79
C LYS A 167 -5.28 18.19 -2.91
N TYR A 168 -5.42 17.16 -3.73
CA TYR A 168 -4.49 16.83 -4.81
C TYR A 168 -5.13 16.92 -6.18
N ASN A 169 -6.17 17.75 -6.34
CA ASN A 169 -6.88 17.89 -7.60
C ASN A 169 -7.37 16.54 -8.18
N TYR A 170 -7.61 15.56 -7.31
CA TYR A 170 -8.01 14.20 -7.69
C TYR A 170 -7.00 13.47 -8.60
N ASP A 171 -5.71 13.80 -8.48
CA ASP A 171 -4.62 13.15 -9.22
C ASP A 171 -4.46 11.67 -8.90
N TYR A 172 -3.73 10.97 -9.78
CA TYR A 172 -3.52 9.52 -9.67
C TYR A 172 -2.07 9.14 -9.41
N ALA A 173 -1.88 8.16 -8.52
CA ALA A 173 -0.64 7.43 -8.38
C ALA A 173 -0.47 6.45 -9.55
N ARG A 174 0.66 6.54 -10.24
CA ARG A 174 1.11 5.49 -11.17
C ARG A 174 1.67 4.30 -10.40
N THR A 175 1.35 3.11 -10.89
CA THR A 175 1.74 1.84 -10.27
C THR A 175 2.60 1.00 -11.21
N LYS A 176 3.23 -0.04 -10.66
CA LYS A 176 3.96 -1.05 -11.44
C LYS A 176 3.06 -2.17 -11.98
N THR A 177 1.79 -2.21 -11.57
CA THR A 177 0.89 -3.30 -11.90
C THR A 177 0.48 -3.22 -13.37
N PRO A 178 0.77 -4.24 -14.20
CA PRO A 178 0.26 -4.31 -15.56
C PRO A 178 -1.27 -4.33 -15.55
N SER A 179 -1.89 -3.58 -16.46
CA SER A 179 -3.34 -3.61 -16.67
C SER A 179 -3.67 -4.32 -18.00
N VAL A 180 -4.01 -3.58 -19.05
CA VAL A 180 -4.33 -4.14 -20.38
C VAL A 180 -3.23 -3.78 -21.38
N GLY A 181 -2.76 -4.77 -22.14
CA GLY A 181 -1.69 -4.57 -23.12
C GLY A 181 -0.40 -4.04 -22.49
N SER A 182 0.15 -2.95 -23.05
CA SER A 182 1.33 -2.26 -22.51
C SER A 182 0.97 -1.21 -21.43
N SER A 183 -0.26 -1.17 -20.93
CA SER A 183 -0.64 -0.21 -19.88
C SER A 183 -0.26 -0.70 -18.48
N VAL A 184 -0.28 0.23 -17.53
CA VAL A 184 -0.22 -0.02 -16.09
C VAL A 184 -1.48 0.55 -15.42
N ALA A 185 -1.75 0.14 -14.19
CA ALA A 185 -2.84 0.72 -13.42
C ALA A 185 -2.44 2.08 -12.82
N LEU A 186 -3.42 2.98 -12.76
CA LEU A 186 -3.40 4.22 -12.01
C LEU A 186 -4.44 4.15 -10.90
N VAL A 187 -4.11 4.63 -9.70
CA VAL A 187 -4.99 4.62 -8.51
C VAL A 187 -5.11 6.03 -7.97
N GLY A 188 -6.33 6.55 -7.81
CA GLY A 188 -6.55 7.94 -7.44
C GLY A 188 -8.00 8.37 -7.52
N LEU A 189 -8.25 9.68 -7.70
CA LEU A 189 -9.59 10.28 -7.76
C LEU A 189 -10.51 9.68 -6.70
N PHE A 190 -10.17 9.88 -5.42
CA PHE A 190 -10.95 9.34 -4.32
C PHE A 190 -11.92 10.39 -3.81
N SER A 191 -13.23 10.19 -4.06
CA SER A 191 -14.29 11.06 -3.58
C SER A 191 -15.32 10.30 -2.73
N ARG A 192 -16.13 11.04 -1.99
CA ARG A 192 -17.27 10.49 -1.23
C ARG A 192 -18.32 9.87 -2.16
N ASP A 193 -18.61 10.56 -3.26
CA ASP A 193 -19.75 10.24 -4.11
C ASP A 193 -19.42 9.17 -5.14
N ASP A 194 -18.16 9.03 -5.52
CA ASP A 194 -17.73 8.08 -6.55
C ASP A 194 -16.93 6.91 -5.98
N GLY A 195 -16.30 7.08 -4.82
CA GLY A 195 -15.33 6.12 -4.29
C GLY A 195 -13.95 6.29 -4.92
N LEU A 196 -13.12 5.26 -4.81
CA LEU A 196 -11.75 5.27 -5.35
C LEU A 196 -11.74 4.83 -6.81
N SER A 197 -10.99 5.51 -7.67
CA SER A 197 -10.82 5.14 -9.07
C SER A 197 -9.56 4.29 -9.28
N VAL A 198 -9.71 3.24 -10.08
CA VAL A 198 -8.62 2.37 -10.55
C VAL A 198 -8.79 2.14 -12.04
N PHE A 199 -7.88 2.68 -12.86
CA PHE A 199 -8.03 2.61 -14.32
C PHE A 199 -6.71 2.29 -15.04
N SER A 200 -6.81 1.95 -16.32
CA SER A 200 -5.69 1.57 -17.17
C SER A 200 -5.13 2.77 -17.95
N TRP A 201 -3.80 2.95 -17.94
CA TRP A 201 -3.12 3.98 -18.72
C TRP A 201 -1.78 3.52 -19.30
N SER A 202 -1.42 4.04 -20.48
CA SER A 202 -0.18 3.65 -21.17
C SER A 202 1.07 3.93 -20.33
N ARG A 203 1.99 2.97 -20.26
CA ARG A 203 3.25 3.11 -19.51
C ARG A 203 4.29 4.01 -20.21
N ASP A 204 4.18 4.11 -21.55
CA ASP A 204 5.17 4.76 -22.43
C ASP A 204 4.82 6.21 -22.77
N VAL A 205 3.57 6.65 -22.50
CA VAL A 205 3.15 8.02 -22.78
C VAL A 205 3.40 8.91 -21.57
N GLY A 206 4.40 9.80 -21.70
CA GLY A 206 4.69 10.92 -20.79
C GLY A 206 4.00 12.24 -21.17
N GLY A 207 3.01 12.23 -22.06
CA GLY A 207 2.43 13.48 -22.58
C GLY A 207 1.26 14.07 -21.79
N PHE A 208 0.63 13.29 -20.91
CA PHE A 208 -0.56 13.71 -20.14
C PHE A 208 -0.28 13.64 -18.63
N ASP A 209 -0.69 14.67 -17.91
CA ASP A 209 -0.32 14.94 -16.51
C ASP A 209 -1.01 14.05 -15.45
N LEU A 210 -1.77 13.03 -15.84
CA LEU A 210 -2.66 12.33 -14.91
C LEU A 210 -1.94 11.39 -13.92
N GLY A 211 -0.79 10.84 -14.29
CA GLY A 211 -0.10 9.81 -13.52
C GLY A 211 1.17 10.30 -12.86
N TRP A 212 1.20 10.33 -11.53
CA TRP A 212 2.30 10.82 -10.72
C TRP A 212 3.03 9.70 -9.98
N ALA A 213 4.29 9.92 -9.63
CA ALA A 213 5.04 9.03 -8.76
C ALA A 213 4.71 9.30 -7.29
N VAL A 214 4.21 8.30 -6.58
CA VAL A 214 3.92 8.36 -5.13
C VAL A 214 4.86 7.40 -4.40
N PRO A 215 5.88 7.88 -3.67
CA PRO A 215 6.85 7.02 -3.02
C PRO A 215 6.23 6.43 -1.75
N LEU A 216 6.14 5.11 -1.68
CA LEU A 216 5.84 4.39 -0.44
C LEU A 216 7.16 4.12 0.28
N VAL A 217 7.37 4.73 1.44
CA VAL A 217 8.52 4.40 2.28
C VAL A 217 8.18 3.14 3.05
N VAL A 218 9.08 2.17 3.04
CA VAL A 218 8.91 0.86 3.68
C VAL A 218 10.17 0.49 4.48
N PRO A 219 10.06 -0.35 5.52
CA PRO A 219 11.23 -0.95 6.15
C PRO A 219 11.97 -1.84 5.16
N VAL A 220 13.30 -1.87 5.27
CA VAL A 220 14.16 -2.85 4.59
C VAL A 220 14.31 -4.02 5.54
N GLU A 221 13.89 -5.22 5.11
CA GLU A 221 14.13 -6.44 5.88
C GLU A 221 15.63 -6.67 5.98
N THR A 222 16.16 -6.66 7.20
CA THR A 222 17.48 -7.18 7.48
C THR A 222 17.39 -8.70 7.44
N GLY A 223 17.82 -9.28 6.33
CA GLY A 223 18.03 -10.73 6.23
C GLY A 223 19.20 -11.22 7.07
#